data_AF-A0A6B0SRA4-F1
#
_entry.id   AF-A0A6B0SRA4-F1
#
_cell.length_a   1.000
_cell.length_b   1.000
_cell.length_c   1.000
_cell.angle_alpha   90.00
_cell.angle_beta   90.00
_cell.angle_gamma   90.00
#
_symmetry.space_group_name_H-M   'P 1'
#
loop_
_entity.id
_entity.type
_entity.pdbx_description
1 polymer ?
#
loop_
_entity_poly.entity_id
_entity_poly.type
_entity_poly.pdbx_seq_one_letter_code
_entity_poly.pdbx_strand_id
1 'polypeptide(L)' 'MHQQWEYRALEPPKGLTKREAVDPTEELNRLGADGWELTESISYDGGGTKLLLFKRPVAHE' A
#
# COMPACT_ATOMS: atom_id res chain seq x y z
N MET A 1 -20.51 17.53 -6.89
CA MET A 1 -20.26 16.08 -6.77
C MET A 1 -19.05 15.91 -5.86
N HIS A 2 -19.10 15.02 -4.85
CA HIS A 2 -17.95 14.79 -3.98
C HIS A 2 -16.98 13.84 -4.69
N GLN A 3 -15.68 14.13 -4.59
CA GLN A 3 -14.65 13.23 -5.10
C GLN A 3 -14.74 11.88 -4.37
N GLN A 4 -14.96 10.79 -5.12
CA GLN A 4 -14.91 9.43 -4.59
C GLN A 4 -13.48 8.87 -4.68
N TRP A 5 -13.16 7.99 -3.74
CA TRP A 5 -11.82 7.40 -3.60
C TRP A 5 -11.92 5.88 -3.46
N GLU A 6 -11.03 5.17 -4.14
CA GLU A 6 -10.78 3.74 -3.92
C GLU A 6 -9.57 3.60 -3.00
N TYR A 7 -9.60 2.61 -2.09
CA TYR A 7 -8.51 2.34 -1.14
C TYR A 7 -8.01 0.91 -1.29
N ARG A 8 -6.70 0.72 -1.20
CA ARG A 8 -6.04 -0.59 -1.25
C ARG A 8 -5.01 -0.71 -0.14
N ALA A 9 -4.99 -1.86 0.54
CA ALA A 9 -3.93 -2.21 1.47
C ALA A 9 -2.95 -3.18 0.79
N LEU A 10 -1.65 -2.90 0.92
CA LEU A 10 -0.57 -3.78 0.51
C LEU A 10 0.16 -4.26 1.76
N GLU A 11 0.21 -5.58 1.96
CA GLU A 11 1.12 -6.18 2.94
C GLU A 11 2.49 -6.37 2.25
N PRO A 12 3.58 -5.74 2.74
CA PRO A 12 4.91 -5.97 2.19
C PRO A 12 5.27 -7.47 2.28
N PRO A 13 5.86 -8.04 1.22
CA PRO A 13 6.25 -9.43 1.23
C PRO A 13 7.20 -9.72 2.41
N LYS A 14 6.90 -10.76 3.18
CA LYS A 14 7.73 -11.20 4.29
C LYS A 14 8.76 -12.20 3.76
N GLY A 15 10.04 -11.97 4.05
CA GLY A 15 11.12 -12.91 3.74
C GLY A 15 10.94 -14.26 4.45
N LEU A 16 11.76 -15.25 4.08
CA LEU A 16 11.71 -16.63 4.58
C LEU A 16 11.70 -16.75 6.12
N THR A 17 12.31 -15.80 6.83
CA THR A 17 12.37 -15.76 8.29
C THR A 17 11.19 -15.04 8.95
N LYS A 18 10.24 -14.49 8.17
CA LYS A 18 9.15 -13.59 8.59
C LYS A 18 9.62 -12.35 9.39
N ARG A 19 10.93 -12.08 9.43
CA ARG A 19 11.56 -10.99 10.20
C ARG A 19 12.11 -9.86 9.33
N GLU A 20 12.23 -10.07 8.04
CA GLU A 20 12.71 -9.08 7.09
C GLU A 20 11.62 -8.83 6.05
N ALA A 21 11.25 -7.56 5.87
CA ALA A 21 10.46 -7.17 4.70
C ALA A 21 11.35 -7.32 3.47
N VAL A 22 10.88 -8.04 2.46
CA VAL A 22 11.50 -8.01 1.13
C VAL A 22 11.13 -6.66 0.51
N ASP A 23 12.10 -6.03 -0.16
CA ASP A 23 11.92 -4.73 -0.81
C ASP A 23 10.66 -4.74 -1.72
N PRO A 24 9.61 -3.95 -1.40
CA PRO A 24 8.37 -3.95 -2.16
C PRO A 24 8.41 -3.03 -3.39
N THR A 25 9.56 -2.44 -3.75
CA THR A 25 9.70 -1.41 -4.80
C THR A 25 9.01 -1.76 -6.11
N GLU A 26 9.06 -3.01 -6.57
CA GLU A 26 8.39 -3.42 -7.81
C GLU A 26 6.86 -3.28 -7.73
N GLU A 27 6.24 -3.73 -6.65
CA GLU A 27 4.79 -3.59 -6.44
C GLU A 27 4.41 -2.12 -6.23
N LEU A 28 5.23 -1.35 -5.52
CA LEU A 28 5.03 0.09 -5.35
C LEU A 28 5.02 0.83 -6.69
N ASN A 29 5.96 0.50 -7.58
CA ASN A 29 6.03 1.07 -8.92
C ASN A 29 4.82 0.69 -9.78
N ARG A 30 4.35 -0.56 -9.69
CA ARG A 30 3.12 -1.00 -10.38
C ARG A 30 1.89 -0.24 -9.89
N LEU A 31 1.73 -0.10 -8.57
CA LEU A 31 0.66 0.69 -7.98
C LEU A 31 0.70 2.16 -8.43
N GLY A 32 1.89 2.77 -8.45
CA GLY A 32 2.06 4.14 -8.94
C GLY A 32 1.67 4.30 -10.41
N ALA A 33 2.01 3.34 -11.27
CA ALA A 33 1.60 3.33 -12.68
C ALA A 33 0.08 3.21 -12.85
N ASP A 34 -0.59 2.50 -11.95
CA ASP A 34 -2.05 2.32 -11.91
C ASP A 34 -2.81 3.51 -11.26
N GLY A 35 -2.08 4.58 -10.91
CA GLY A 35 -2.64 5.81 -10.35
C GLY A 35 -2.87 5.79 -8.83
N TRP A 36 -2.28 4.82 -8.12
CA TRP A 36 -2.36 4.75 -6.66
C TRP A 36 -1.31 5.63 -5.98
N GLU A 37 -1.74 6.34 -4.95
CA GLU A 37 -0.92 7.20 -4.10
C GLU A 37 -0.78 6.56 -2.71
N LEU A 38 0.45 6.43 -2.21
CA LEU A 38 0.71 5.96 -0.84
C LEU A 38 0.20 7.00 0.16
N THR A 39 -0.63 6.58 1.12
CA THR A 39 -1.24 7.48 2.11
C THR A 39 -0.59 7.33 3.49
N GLU A 40 -0.52 6.11 3.99
CA GLU A 40 -0.10 5.83 5.37
C GLU A 40 0.39 4.38 5.49
N SER A 41 1.13 4.09 6.55
CA SER A 41 1.48 2.75 6.96
C SER A 41 0.80 2.37 8.27
N ILE A 42 0.15 1.20 8.33
CA ILE A 42 -0.40 0.65 9.58
C ILE A 42 0.67 -0.21 10.26
N SER A 43 0.97 0.11 11.50
CA SER A 43 1.84 -0.65 12.40
C SER A 43 1.05 -1.21 13.58
N TYR A 44 1.38 -2.41 14.03
CA TYR A 44 0.84 -2.97 15.28
C TYR A 44 1.77 -2.65 16.45
N ASP A 45 1.20 -2.51 17.64
CA ASP A 45 1.98 -2.45 18.89
C ASP A 45 2.89 -3.68 19.00
N GLY A 46 4.18 -3.45 19.20
CA GLY A 46 5.21 -4.50 19.24
C GLY A 46 6.19 -4.51 18.05
N GLY A 47 6.00 -3.61 17.06
CA GLY A 47 6.99 -3.33 16.02
C GLY A 47 6.75 -4.04 14.69
N GLY A 48 6.93 -3.28 13.60
CA GLY A 48 6.81 -3.72 12.22
C GLY A 48 5.61 -3.11 11.50
N THR A 49 5.88 -2.35 10.44
CA THR A 49 4.87 -1.96 9.46
C THR A 49 4.30 -3.22 8.82
N LYS A 50 2.99 -3.43 8.90
CA LYS A 50 2.34 -4.59 8.28
C LYS A 50 1.58 -4.24 7.02
N LEU A 51 1.06 -3.02 6.90
CA LEU A 51 0.28 -2.62 5.74
C LEU A 51 0.71 -1.23 5.27
N LEU A 52 0.77 -1.06 3.96
CA LEU A 52 0.87 0.20 3.27
C LEU A 52 -0.50 0.49 2.65
N LEU A 53 -1.10 1.61 3.01
CA LEU A 53 -2.39 2.05 2.48
C LEU A 53 -2.19 2.95 1.28
N PHE A 54 -2.98 2.71 0.25
CA PHE A 54 -3.01 3.48 -0.98
C PHE A 54 -4.41 3.99 -1.25
N LYS A 55 -4.51 5.14 -1.92
CA LYS A 55 -5.75 5.68 -2.46
C LYS A 55 -5.60 6.03 -3.93
N ARG A 56 -6.70 6.03 -4.68
CA ARG A 56 -6.78 6.68 -6.00
C ARG A 56 -8.17 7.28 -6.23
N PRO A 57 -8.30 8.36 -7.02
CA PRO A 57 -9.59 8.93 -7.35
C PRO A 57 -10.40 7.94 -8.20
N VAL A 58 -11.69 7.79 -7.91
CA VAL A 58 -12.61 7.06 -8.79
C VAL A 58 -12.94 7.98 -9.97
N ALA A 59 -12.62 7.53 -11.19
CA ALA A 59 -13.10 8.19 -12.39
C ALA A 59 -14.60 7.89 -12.52
N HIS A 60 -15.41 8.95 -12.58
CA HIS A 60 -16.78 8.85 -13.04
C HIS A 60 -16.75 9.09 -14.55
N GLU A 61 -17.10 8.06 -15.34
CA GLU A 61 -17.35 8.19 -16.78
C GLU A 61 -18.60 9.05 -17.06
#